data_AF-A0A964JXS3-F1
#
_entry.id   AF-A0A964JXS3-F1
#
_cell.length_a   1.000
_cell.length_b   1.000
_cell.length_c   1.000
_cell.angle_alpha   90.00
_cell.angle_beta   90.00
_cell.angle_gamma   90.00
#
_symmetry.space_group_name_H-M   'P 1'
#
loop_
_entity.id
_entity.type
_entity.pdbx_description
1 polymer ?
#
loop_
_entity_poly.entity_id
_entity_poly.type
_entity_poly.pdbx_seq_one_letter_code
_entity_poly.pdbx_strand_id
1 'polypeptide(L)'
;MCSFSLAALANGTLTHLSGKVSVQKADGTTAAGAAGVQVVESGTVVTGADGFVRMELTDGGEMVIGPDTQLRIENYHYSKDKPEKDSFIFRTIKGGFR
;
A
#
# COMPACT_ATOMS: atom_id res chain seq x y z
N MET A 1 -7.38 23.46 -20.61
CA MET A 1 -8.29 22.42 -20.08
C MET A 1 -7.43 21.38 -19.37
N CYS A 2 -7.28 21.49 -18.04
CA CYS A 2 -6.48 20.53 -17.27
C CYS A 2 -7.29 19.26 -17.08
N SER A 3 -6.77 18.14 -17.59
CA SER A 3 -7.32 16.81 -17.42
C SER A 3 -7.41 16.46 -15.93
N PHE A 4 -8.64 16.38 -15.41
CA PHE A 4 -8.91 15.68 -14.17
C PHE A 4 -8.73 14.19 -14.44
N SER A 5 -7.58 13.62 -14.07
CA SER A 5 -7.44 12.16 -14.00
C SER A 5 -8.28 11.66 -12.84
N LEU A 6 -9.37 11.00 -13.17
CA LEU A 6 -10.25 10.28 -12.25
C LEU A 6 -9.62 8.91 -11.96
N ALA A 7 -8.55 8.87 -11.17
CA ALA A 7 -8.00 7.62 -10.65
C ALA A 7 -8.48 7.45 -9.21
N ALA A 8 -9.66 6.87 -9.04
CA ALA A 8 -10.29 6.71 -7.73
C ALA A 8 -11.07 5.40 -7.66
N LEU A 9 -10.41 4.24 -7.66
CA LEU A 9 -11.05 2.98 -7.26
C LEU A 9 -10.18 2.02 -6.41
N ALA A 10 -8.95 2.38 -6.03
CA ALA A 10 -8.29 1.74 -4.89
C ALA A 10 -7.54 2.80 -4.08
N ASN A 11 -8.29 3.49 -3.22
CA ASN A 11 -7.75 4.50 -2.33
C ASN A 11 -7.57 3.87 -0.95
N GLY A 12 -6.34 3.73 -0.49
CA GLY A 12 -6.03 3.34 0.88
C GLY A 12 -5.66 4.57 1.71
N THR A 13 -6.26 4.74 2.87
CA THR A 13 -5.92 5.82 3.81
C THR A 13 -5.01 5.29 4.89
N LEU A 14 -3.84 5.91 5.09
CA LEU A 14 -2.95 5.55 6.19
C LEU A 14 -3.59 5.98 7.51
N THR A 15 -3.94 5.05 8.39
CA THR A 15 -4.58 5.35 9.69
C THR A 15 -3.58 5.38 10.83
N HIS A 16 -2.57 4.53 10.78
CA HIS A 16 -1.54 4.46 11.81
C HIS A 16 -0.19 4.23 11.17
N LEU A 17 0.86 4.87 11.70
CA LEU A 17 2.21 4.62 11.23
C LEU A 17 3.26 4.96 12.27
N SER A 18 4.36 4.21 12.21
CA SER A 18 5.49 4.29 13.14
C SER A 18 6.80 4.12 12.36
N GLY A 19 7.87 4.74 12.85
CA GLY A 19 9.19 4.68 12.23
C GLY A 19 9.26 5.38 10.87
N LYS A 20 10.25 5.01 10.05
CA LYS A 20 10.40 5.59 8.71
C LYS A 20 9.36 5.04 7.74
N VAL A 21 8.50 5.92 7.25
CA VAL A 21 7.51 5.62 6.20
C VAL A 21 7.58 6.71 5.13
N SER A 22 7.59 6.29 3.87
CA SER A 22 7.43 7.18 2.72
C SER A 22 6.40 6.64 1.74
N VAL A 23 5.73 7.55 1.04
CA VAL A 23 4.76 7.26 -0.01
C VAL A 23 5.27 7.89 -1.29
N GLN A 24 5.55 7.05 -2.27
CA GLN A 24 5.80 7.46 -3.64
C GLN A 24 4.47 7.51 -4.38
N LYS A 25 4.15 8.66 -4.94
CA LYS A 25 2.95 8.86 -5.76
C LYS A 25 3.18 8.36 -7.19
N ALA A 26 2.11 8.20 -7.94
CA ALA A 26 2.14 7.84 -9.35
C ALA A 26 2.92 8.85 -10.22
N ASP A 27 3.07 10.09 -9.76
CA ASP A 27 3.87 11.14 -10.42
C ASP A 27 5.40 10.98 -10.19
N GLY A 28 5.83 9.96 -9.44
CA GLY A 28 7.22 9.70 -9.09
C GLY A 28 7.72 10.49 -7.87
N THR A 29 6.91 11.41 -7.34
CA THR A 29 7.25 12.19 -6.15
C THR A 29 7.16 11.31 -4.91
N THR A 30 8.19 11.35 -4.09
CA THR A 30 8.19 10.67 -2.80
C THR A 30 7.95 11.68 -1.68
N ALA A 31 6.94 11.42 -0.85
CA ALA A 31 6.62 12.20 0.34
C ALA A 31 6.74 11.33 1.59
N ALA A 32 6.91 11.94 2.76
CA ALA A 32 6.83 11.22 4.02
C ALA A 32 5.39 10.71 4.23
N GLY A 33 5.25 9.46 4.70
CA GLY A 33 3.96 8.91 5.10
C GLY A 33 3.48 9.58 6.38
N ALA A 34 2.20 9.93 6.44
CA ALA A 34 1.54 10.48 7.62
C ALA A 34 0.12 9.92 7.74
N ALA A 35 -0.44 9.91 8.95
CA ALA A 35 -1.80 9.47 9.16
C ALA A 35 -2.77 10.44 8.46
N GLY A 36 -3.79 9.90 7.81
CA GLY A 36 -4.71 10.63 6.93
C GLY A 36 -4.21 10.81 5.49
N VAL A 37 -2.99 10.38 5.16
CA VAL A 37 -2.52 10.38 3.76
C VAL A 37 -3.25 9.30 2.98
N GLN A 38 -3.82 9.69 1.85
CA GLN A 38 -4.41 8.76 0.90
C GLN A 38 -3.36 8.31 -0.11
N VAL A 39 -3.25 7.00 -0.28
CA VAL A 39 -2.47 6.33 -1.30
C VAL A 39 -3.42 5.84 -2.36
N VAL A 40 -3.24 6.35 -3.58
CA VAL A 40 -4.04 5.99 -4.75
C VAL A 40 -3.35 4.91 -5.56
N GLU A 41 -4.06 4.35 -6.53
CA GLU A 41 -3.51 3.40 -7.50
C GLU A 41 -2.22 3.91 -8.15
N SER A 42 -1.30 2.99 -8.42
CA SER A 42 0.08 3.27 -8.85
C SER A 42 0.97 3.98 -7.82
N GLY A 43 0.46 4.24 -6.60
CA GLY A 43 1.26 4.65 -5.46
C GLY A 43 2.06 3.49 -4.85
N THR A 44 3.19 3.81 -4.21
CA THR A 44 4.03 2.85 -3.48
C THR A 44 4.25 3.34 -2.06
N VAL A 45 3.93 2.52 -1.06
CA VAL A 45 4.28 2.74 0.34
C VAL A 45 5.58 2.02 0.64
N VAL A 46 6.55 2.73 1.20
CA VAL A 46 7.86 2.22 1.56
C VAL A 46 8.06 2.41 3.06
N THR A 47 8.45 1.34 3.74
CA THR A 47 8.72 1.32 5.18
C THR A 47 10.20 0.99 5.41
N GLY A 48 10.82 1.65 6.39
CA GLY A 48 12.17 1.36 6.84
C GLY A 48 12.23 0.21 7.85
N ALA A 49 13.42 -0.06 8.40
CA ALA A 49 13.65 -1.14 9.36
C ALA A 49 12.86 -1.06 10.67
N ASP A 50 12.40 0.15 11.03
CA ASP A 50 11.52 0.44 12.17
C ASP A 50 10.10 0.84 11.72
N GLY A 51 9.83 0.73 10.41
CA GLY A 51 8.65 1.24 9.75
C GLY A 51 7.44 0.31 9.91
N PHE A 52 6.32 0.85 10.35
CA PHE A 52 5.04 0.16 10.37
C PHE A 52 3.95 1.08 9.85
N VAL A 53 3.03 0.54 9.06
CA VAL A 53 1.90 1.29 8.53
C VAL A 53 0.65 0.43 8.62
N ARG A 54 -0.43 1.00 9.13
CA ARG A 54 -1.79 0.51 8.97
C ARG A 54 -2.49 1.40 7.96
N MET A 55 -3.12 0.78 6.98
CA MET A 55 -3.87 1.41 5.94
C MET A 55 -5.28 0.84 5.93
N GLU A 56 -6.27 1.72 5.94
CA GLU A 56 -7.68 1.38 5.76
C GLU A 56 -8.05 1.59 4.29
N LEU A 57 -8.57 0.55 3.65
CA LEU A 57 -9.00 0.54 2.26
C LEU A 57 -10.44 1.06 2.15
N THR A 58 -10.83 1.57 0.98
CA THR A 58 -12.19 2.08 0.74
C THR A 58 -13.31 1.05 0.92
N ASP A 59 -13.00 -0.25 0.88
CA ASP A 59 -13.94 -1.35 1.10
C ASP A 59 -14.11 -1.71 2.59
N GLY A 60 -13.47 -0.97 3.50
CA GLY A 60 -13.43 -1.25 4.93
C GLY A 60 -12.42 -2.32 5.33
N GLY A 61 -11.61 -2.82 4.38
CA GLY A 61 -10.49 -3.70 4.67
C GLY A 61 -9.35 -2.95 5.35
N GLU A 62 -8.69 -3.58 6.32
CA GLU A 62 -7.46 -3.06 6.90
C GLU A 62 -6.26 -3.86 6.38
N MET A 63 -5.19 -3.15 6.02
CA MET A 63 -3.91 -3.72 5.64
C MET A 63 -2.80 -3.19 6.54
N VAL A 64 -1.94 -4.09 7.02
CA VAL A 64 -0.77 -3.73 7.82
C VAL A 64 0.50 -4.06 7.05
N ILE A 65 1.40 -3.09 6.97
CA ILE A 65 2.69 -3.16 6.30
C ILE A 65 3.75 -3.12 7.41
N GLY A 66 4.56 -4.18 7.48
CA GLY A 66 5.67 -4.30 8.42
C GLY A 66 6.95 -3.63 7.91
N PRO A 67 8.04 -3.71 8.68
CA PRO A 67 9.30 -3.05 8.37
C PRO A 67 9.99 -3.61 7.13
N ASP A 68 10.91 -2.82 6.58
CA ASP A 68 11.69 -3.13 5.37
C ASP A 68 10.83 -3.60 4.18
N THR A 69 9.60 -3.11 4.10
CA THR A 69 8.61 -3.52 3.09
C THR A 69 8.32 -2.38 2.11
N GLN A 70 8.24 -2.74 0.83
CA GLN A 70 7.77 -1.85 -0.24
C GLN A 70 6.49 -2.45 -0.82
N LEU A 71 5.37 -1.78 -0.61
CA LEU A 71 4.07 -2.17 -1.12
C LEU A 71 3.66 -1.22 -2.23
N ARG A 72 3.51 -1.74 -3.45
CA ARG A 72 2.97 -0.99 -4.58
C ARG A 72 1.52 -1.37 -4.80
N ILE A 73 0.65 -0.37 -4.92
CA ILE A 73 -0.77 -0.56 -5.26
C ILE A 73 -0.87 -0.69 -6.79
N GLU A 74 -0.77 -1.90 -7.31
CA GLU A 74 -1.04 -2.21 -8.73
C GLU A 74 -2.40 -2.91 -8.84
N ASN A 75 -3.43 -2.23 -9.36
CA ASN A 75 -4.80 -2.73 -9.58
C ASN A 75 -5.32 -3.68 -8.48
N TYR A 76 -6.07 -3.12 -7.52
CA TYR A 76 -6.72 -3.89 -6.47
C TYR A 76 -7.82 -4.81 -7.04
N HIS A 77 -7.44 -6.00 -7.51
CA HIS A 77 -8.36 -7.10 -7.86
C HIS A 77 -8.55 -8.01 -6.64
N TYR A 78 -9.33 -7.56 -5.67
CA TYR A 78 -9.78 -8.43 -4.57
C TYR A 78 -10.91 -9.34 -5.07
N SER A 79 -10.58 -10.54 -5.56
CA SER A 79 -11.57 -11.58 -5.91
C SER A 79 -12.00 -12.33 -4.65
N LYS A 80 -13.09 -11.89 -4.03
CA LYS A 80 -13.72 -12.52 -2.86
C LYS A 80 -14.34 -13.91 -3.14
N ASP A 81 -14.30 -14.36 -4.39
CA ASP A 81 -15.10 -15.51 -4.88
C ASP A 81 -14.35 -16.82 -5.12
N LYS A 82 -13.02 -16.90 -4.98
CA LYS A 82 -12.28 -18.16 -5.26
C LYS A 82 -11.06 -18.39 -4.35
N PRO A 83 -11.23 -18.98 -3.15
CA PRO A 83 -10.13 -19.27 -2.21
C PRO A 83 -9.19 -20.41 -2.66
N GLU A 84 -9.47 -21.07 -3.80
CA GLU A 84 -8.76 -22.29 -4.22
C GLU A 84 -7.66 -22.07 -5.28
N LYS A 85 -7.48 -20.84 -5.75
CA LYS A 85 -6.42 -20.48 -6.72
C LYS A 85 -5.48 -19.40 -6.19
N ASP A 86 -5.36 -19.29 -4.87
CA ASP A 86 -4.34 -18.48 -4.21
C ASP A 86 -2.98 -19.17 -4.33
N SER A 87 -2.40 -19.10 -5.53
CA SER A 87 -0.96 -19.23 -5.69
C SER A 87 -0.34 -17.92 -5.23
N PHE A 88 -0.25 -17.73 -3.92
CA PHE A 88 0.61 -16.70 -3.34
C PHE A 88 2.07 -17.05 -3.63
N ILE A 89 2.58 -16.61 -4.78
CA ILE A 89 4.01 -16.61 -5.03
C ILE A 89 4.59 -15.39 -4.31
N PHE A 90 4.77 -15.52 -2.99
CA PHE A 90 5.65 -14.64 -2.25
C PHE A 90 7.09 -14.99 -2.66
N ARG A 91 7.63 -14.26 -3.63
CA ARG A 91 9.07 -14.28 -3.86
C ARG A 91 9.75 -13.42 -2.81
N THR A 92 9.91 -13.98 -1.62
CA THR A 92 10.72 -13.39 -0.55
C THR A 92 12.18 -13.42 -0.97
N ILE A 93 12.72 -12.26 -1.36
CA ILE A 93 14.15 -12.14 -1.68
C ILE A 93 15.00 -12.21 -0.40
N LYS A 94 14.44 -11.83 0.76
CA LYS A 94 15.05 -11.99 2.09
C LYS A 94 14.06 -11.64 3.21
N GLY A 95 14.00 -12.43 4.29
CA GLY A 95 13.28 -12.09 5.52
C GLY A 95 12.49 -13.26 6.11
N GLY A 96 12.87 -13.72 7.30
CA GLY A 96 12.17 -14.76 8.04
C GLY A 96 11.03 -14.18 8.88
N PHE A 97 9.86 -14.79 8.80
CA PHE A 97 8.75 -14.56 9.71
C PHE A 97 9.16 -15.03 11.11
N ARG A 98 8.95 -14.21 12.14
CA ARG A 98 9.05 -14.58 13.54
C ARG A 98 7.92 -13.93 14.31
#